data_AF-A0A3B3DSB3-F1
#
_entry.id   AF-A0A3B3DSB3-F1
#
_cell.length_a   1.000
_cell.length_b   1.000
_cell.length_c   1.000
_cell.angle_alpha   90.00
_cell.angle_beta   90.00
_cell.angle_gamma   90.00
#
_symmetry.space_group_name_H-M   'P 1'
#
loop_
_entity.id
_entity.type
_entity.pdbx_description
1 polymer ?
#
loop_
_entity_poly.entity_id
_entity_poly.type
_entity_poly.pdbx_seq_one_letter_code
_entity_poly.pdbx_strand_id
1 'polypeptide(L)'
;MVKKKRLRLIAEMARKVRAYRELKSRPRESQKYALDYETMRRPLTGKMLPVLAWQDVRKESRLFSVLAGMRLFGVGRMFTRKSWLEDHNEPSYWQITKVKVDYTAENMDHGKAWGFLTFKGKKENEVKEVDKVMYHDWRLIPKHMEQQFKDFEPLPEPPVRSVPYPPLLRAMMLAQRKTGGSTVVEEPALPLKRDVVLNKDYFRRQEEERRSKEGTAV
;
A
#
# COMPACT_ATOMS: atom_id res chain seq x y z
N MET A 1 -48.22 8.43 5.40
CA MET A 1 -48.29 8.08 3.96
C MET A 1 -46.89 8.12 3.36
N VAL A 2 -46.30 6.97 3.03
CA VAL A 2 -44.96 6.90 2.40
C VAL A 2 -45.10 7.26 0.93
N LYS A 3 -44.53 8.40 0.50
CA LYS A 3 -44.55 8.82 -0.91
C LYS A 3 -43.83 7.76 -1.77
N LYS A 4 -44.54 7.11 -2.70
CA LYS A 4 -43.95 6.19 -3.68
C LYS A 4 -42.92 6.96 -4.53
N LYS A 5 -41.66 6.52 -4.53
CA LYS A 5 -40.59 7.13 -5.35
C LYS A 5 -40.95 7.02 -6.83
N ARG A 6 -40.98 8.15 -7.54
CA ARG A 6 -41.21 8.20 -9.00
C ARG A 6 -39.99 7.60 -9.72
N LEU A 7 -40.21 6.57 -10.54
CA LEU A 7 -39.17 5.93 -11.35
C LEU A 7 -38.57 6.93 -12.37
N ARG A 8 -37.25 7.02 -12.43
CA ARG A 8 -36.49 7.89 -13.35
C ARG A 8 -35.73 7.04 -14.36
N LEU A 9 -36.42 6.55 -15.40
CA LEU A 9 -35.86 5.63 -16.40
C LEU A 9 -34.66 6.23 -17.16
N ILE A 10 -34.72 7.53 -17.50
CA ILE A 10 -33.62 8.22 -18.19
C ILE A 10 -32.36 8.27 -17.31
N ALA A 11 -32.51 8.48 -16.00
CA ALA A 11 -31.38 8.53 -15.08
C ALA A 11 -30.69 7.15 -14.96
N GLU A 12 -31.47 6.08 -14.91
CA GLU A 12 -30.97 4.70 -14.92
C GLU A 12 -30.23 4.38 -16.23
N MET A 13 -30.83 4.74 -17.37
CA MET A 13 -30.22 4.54 -18.69
C MET A 13 -28.91 5.32 -18.82
N ALA A 14 -28.89 6.60 -18.43
CA ALA A 14 -27.69 7.43 -18.45
C ALA A 14 -26.59 6.91 -17.51
N ARG A 15 -26.95 6.27 -16.38
CA ARG A 15 -25.98 5.63 -15.48
C ARG A 15 -25.33 4.43 -16.16
N LYS A 16 -26.12 3.54 -16.77
CA LYS A 16 -25.63 2.35 -17.49
C LYS A 16 -24.74 2.73 -18.68
N VAL A 17 -25.15 3.71 -19.48
CA VAL A 17 -24.37 4.16 -20.65
C VAL A 17 -23.05 4.78 -20.21
N ARG A 18 -23.02 5.59 -19.14
CA ARG A 18 -21.77 6.15 -18.59
C ARG A 18 -20.82 5.06 -18.12
N ALA A 19 -21.29 4.12 -17.30
CA ALA A 19 -20.46 3.01 -16.81
C ALA A 19 -19.89 2.16 -17.95
N TYR A 20 -20.69 1.89 -18.99
CA TYR A 20 -20.22 1.16 -20.17
C TYR A 20 -19.16 1.94 -20.95
N ARG A 21 -19.36 3.24 -21.17
CA ARG A 21 -18.38 4.11 -21.83
C ARG A 21 -17.09 4.17 -21.02
N GLU A 22 -17.17 4.37 -19.70
CA GLU A 22 -16.02 4.38 -18.80
C GLU A 22 -15.22 3.08 -18.85
N LEU A 23 -15.90 1.92 -18.92
CA LEU A 23 -15.23 0.64 -19.05
C LEU A 23 -14.51 0.51 -20.39
N LYS A 24 -15.17 0.92 -21.49
CA LYS A 24 -14.64 0.80 -22.85
C LYS A 24 -13.53 1.80 -23.14
N SER A 25 -13.65 3.03 -22.64
CA SER A 25 -12.68 4.12 -22.81
C SER A 25 -11.70 4.23 -21.64
N ARG A 26 -11.60 3.20 -20.79
CA ARG A 26 -10.69 3.21 -19.64
C ARG A 26 -9.26 3.37 -20.15
N PRO A 27 -8.53 4.41 -19.72
CA PRO A 27 -7.14 4.60 -20.13
C PRO A 27 -6.31 3.41 -19.66
N ARG A 28 -5.40 2.98 -20.52
CA ARG A 28 -4.45 1.90 -20.22
C ARG A 28 -3.39 2.38 -19.22
N GLU A 29 -2.64 1.44 -18.65
CA GLU A 29 -1.65 1.79 -17.64
C GLU A 29 -0.49 2.56 -18.26
N SER A 30 -0.13 2.22 -19.50
CA SER A 30 0.78 2.98 -20.35
C SER A 30 0.41 4.46 -20.46
N GLN A 31 -0.84 4.74 -20.87
CA GLN A 31 -1.34 6.10 -21.02
C GLN A 31 -1.43 6.85 -19.69
N LYS A 32 -1.88 6.17 -18.64
CA LYS A 32 -2.05 6.77 -17.31
C LYS A 32 -0.73 7.13 -16.66
N TYR A 33 0.27 6.27 -16.82
CA TYR A 33 1.56 6.39 -16.14
C TYR A 33 2.69 6.88 -17.02
N ALA A 34 2.42 7.19 -18.29
CA ALA A 34 3.32 7.94 -19.16
C ALA A 34 3.85 9.19 -18.47
N LEU A 35 5.11 9.50 -18.76
CA LEU A 35 5.84 10.59 -18.16
C LEU A 35 6.78 11.19 -19.20
N ASP A 36 6.71 12.50 -19.37
CA ASP A 36 7.72 13.26 -20.06
C ASP A 36 8.89 13.54 -19.10
N TYR A 37 10.07 13.04 -19.45
CA TYR A 37 11.27 13.13 -18.63
C TYR A 37 11.94 14.51 -18.65
N GLU A 38 11.62 15.34 -19.65
CA GLU A 38 12.14 16.71 -19.74
C GLU A 38 11.35 17.63 -18.82
N THR A 39 10.03 17.62 -18.94
CA THR A 39 9.13 18.51 -18.19
C THR A 39 8.64 17.94 -16.86
N MET A 40 8.87 16.65 -16.59
CA MET A 40 8.33 15.91 -15.44
C MET A 40 6.80 15.94 -15.35
N ARG A 41 6.13 16.05 -16.51
CA ARG A 41 4.66 16.12 -16.62
C ARG A 41 4.06 14.82 -17.14
N ARG A 42 2.88 14.49 -16.63
CA ARG A 42 2.08 13.38 -17.16
C ARG A 42 1.19 13.88 -18.29
N PRO A 43 1.37 13.44 -19.55
CA PRO A 43 0.66 14.00 -20.70
C PRO A 43 -0.86 13.85 -20.60
N LEU A 44 -1.36 12.73 -20.06
CA LEU A 44 -2.79 12.49 -19.90
C LEU A 44 -3.49 13.48 -18.95
N THR A 45 -2.79 13.94 -17.90
CA THR A 45 -3.40 14.77 -16.83
C THR A 45 -2.89 16.20 -16.82
N GLY A 46 -1.80 16.49 -17.54
CA GLY A 46 -1.07 17.77 -17.46
C GLY A 46 -0.39 18.03 -16.11
N LYS A 47 -0.51 17.12 -15.13
CA LYS A 47 0.04 17.32 -13.78
C LYS A 47 1.54 17.07 -13.75
N MET A 48 2.25 17.94 -13.05
CA MET A 48 3.69 17.77 -12.77
C MET A 48 3.89 16.82 -11.60
N LEU A 49 5.00 16.07 -11.63
CA LEU A 49 5.42 15.28 -10.47
C LEU A 49 5.94 16.17 -9.34
N PRO A 50 5.83 15.73 -8.07
CA PRO A 50 6.46 16.41 -6.94
C PRO A 50 7.97 16.53 -7.14
N VAL A 51 8.55 17.68 -6.77
CA VAL A 51 9.98 17.98 -6.98
C VAL A 51 10.91 16.93 -6.36
N LEU A 52 10.55 16.39 -5.19
CA LEU A 52 11.33 15.36 -4.50
C LEU A 52 11.48 14.07 -5.32
N ALA A 53 10.51 13.75 -6.19
CA ALA A 53 10.55 12.54 -7.01
C ALA A 53 11.42 12.71 -8.27
N TRP A 54 11.84 13.92 -8.64
CA TRP A 54 12.51 14.16 -9.92
C TRP A 54 13.89 13.51 -10.00
N GLN A 55 14.62 13.47 -8.89
CA GLN A 55 15.93 12.84 -8.84
C GLN A 55 15.82 11.33 -9.08
N ASP A 56 14.86 10.69 -8.42
CA ASP A 56 14.63 9.26 -8.53
C ASP A 56 14.13 8.89 -9.93
N VAL A 57 13.21 9.69 -10.50
CA VAL A 57 12.72 9.51 -11.87
C VAL A 57 13.83 9.47 -12.92
N ARG A 58 14.91 10.24 -12.73
CA ARG A 58 16.02 10.31 -13.68
C ARG A 58 17.05 9.20 -13.50
N LYS A 59 17.20 8.65 -12.29
CA LYS A 59 18.25 7.69 -11.96
C LYS A 59 17.75 6.25 -11.90
N GLU A 60 16.58 6.07 -11.30
CA GLU A 60 16.03 4.76 -11.00
C GLU A 60 15.07 4.27 -12.09
N SER A 61 14.81 2.97 -12.08
CA SER A 61 13.93 2.33 -13.05
C SER A 61 12.55 2.02 -12.45
N ARG A 62 11.55 1.93 -13.33
CA ARG A 62 10.25 1.34 -12.97
C ARG A 62 10.39 -0.17 -12.87
N LEU A 63 9.50 -0.81 -12.13
CA LEU A 63 9.55 -2.26 -11.98
C LEU A 63 9.50 -2.98 -13.33
N PHE A 64 8.53 -2.61 -14.18
CA PHE A 64 8.33 -3.27 -15.48
C PHE A 64 9.45 -2.98 -16.48
N SER A 65 10.12 -1.84 -16.41
CA SER A 65 11.31 -1.58 -17.22
C SER A 65 12.42 -2.61 -16.93
N VAL A 66 12.55 -3.02 -15.65
CA VAL A 66 13.49 -4.08 -15.26
C VAL A 66 12.95 -5.47 -15.63
N LEU A 67 11.65 -5.74 -15.39
CA LEU A 67 11.05 -7.05 -15.70
C LEU A 67 11.04 -7.35 -17.20
N ALA A 68 10.80 -6.37 -18.05
CA ALA A 68 10.74 -6.52 -19.51
C ALA A 68 12.07 -7.02 -20.09
N GLY A 69 13.20 -6.66 -19.48
CA GLY A 69 14.52 -7.15 -19.87
C GLY A 69 14.83 -8.58 -19.41
N MET A 70 13.95 -9.22 -18.65
CA MET A 70 14.19 -10.55 -18.07
C MET A 70 13.32 -11.63 -18.73
N ARG A 71 13.86 -12.85 -18.81
CA ARG A 71 13.10 -14.03 -19.25
C ARG A 71 11.90 -14.24 -18.32
N LEU A 72 10.73 -14.48 -18.91
CA LEU A 72 9.46 -14.69 -18.21
C LEU A 72 9.13 -13.56 -17.22
N PHE A 73 9.49 -12.31 -17.56
CA PHE A 73 9.27 -11.14 -16.70
C PHE A 73 9.83 -11.30 -15.28
N GLY A 74 10.92 -12.05 -15.11
CA GLY A 74 11.58 -12.19 -13.81
C GLY A 74 10.74 -12.88 -12.73
N VAL A 75 9.76 -13.72 -13.12
CA VAL A 75 8.99 -14.51 -12.14
C VAL A 75 9.94 -15.36 -11.27
N GLY A 76 9.73 -15.30 -9.96
CA GLY A 76 10.56 -15.93 -8.93
C GLY A 76 11.74 -15.09 -8.45
N ARG A 77 12.02 -13.93 -9.07
CA ARG A 77 13.11 -13.02 -8.66
C ARG A 77 12.68 -12.06 -7.56
N MET A 78 13.67 -11.54 -6.84
CA MET A 78 13.48 -10.59 -5.76
C MET A 78 13.82 -9.17 -6.17
N PHE A 79 12.93 -8.26 -5.81
CA PHE A 79 13.05 -6.83 -6.11
C PHE A 79 12.95 -6.04 -4.82
N THR A 80 13.83 -5.05 -4.68
CA THR A 80 13.80 -4.10 -3.58
C THR A 80 13.54 -2.70 -4.10
N ARG A 81 13.39 -1.75 -3.18
CA ARG A 81 13.24 -0.34 -3.49
C ARG A 81 14.40 0.45 -2.93
N LYS A 82 14.81 1.50 -3.64
CA LYS A 82 15.83 2.43 -3.14
C LYS A 82 15.34 3.08 -1.84
N SER A 83 14.08 3.51 -1.77
CA SER A 83 13.47 4.04 -0.53
C SER A 83 13.62 3.10 0.65
N TRP A 84 13.44 1.79 0.46
CA TRP A 84 13.58 0.82 1.53
C TRP A 84 15.01 0.60 2.00
N LEU A 85 15.97 0.66 1.07
CA LEU A 85 17.40 0.56 1.38
C LEU A 85 17.89 1.79 2.16
N GLU A 86 17.29 2.96 1.93
CA GLU A 86 17.62 4.20 2.65
C GLU A 86 16.91 4.29 4.01
N ASP A 87 15.65 3.86 4.08
CA ASP A 87 14.82 3.98 5.29
C ASP A 87 15.15 2.92 6.36
N HIS A 88 15.54 1.72 5.95
CA HIS A 88 15.59 0.53 6.81
C HIS A 88 16.87 -0.28 6.57
N ASN A 89 17.52 -0.69 7.65
CA ASN A 89 18.63 -1.64 7.59
C ASN A 89 18.14 -3.08 7.40
N GLU A 90 16.90 -3.37 7.80
CA GLU A 90 16.32 -4.70 7.65
C GLU A 90 15.92 -4.98 6.19
N PRO A 91 16.15 -6.21 5.68
CA PRO A 91 15.87 -6.53 4.30
C PRO A 91 14.37 -6.45 4.01
N SER A 92 14.03 -5.65 3.01
CA SER A 92 12.68 -5.50 2.49
C SER A 92 12.68 -5.74 0.99
N TYR A 93 11.89 -6.71 0.54
CA TYR A 93 11.84 -7.09 -0.87
C TYR A 93 10.50 -7.74 -1.22
N TRP A 94 10.20 -7.72 -2.51
CA TRP A 94 9.11 -8.46 -3.14
C TRP A 94 9.66 -9.64 -3.91
N GLN A 95 9.12 -10.83 -3.66
CA GLN A 95 9.33 -11.99 -4.51
C GLN A 95 8.17 -12.10 -5.50
N ILE A 96 8.43 -11.84 -6.78
CA ILE A 96 7.38 -11.78 -7.81
C ILE A 96 6.93 -13.19 -8.19
N THR A 97 5.62 -13.43 -8.21
CA THR A 97 5.01 -14.71 -8.59
C THR A 97 4.21 -14.61 -9.88
N LYS A 98 3.51 -13.50 -10.10
CA LYS A 98 2.67 -13.28 -11.27
C LYS A 98 2.88 -11.88 -11.81
N VAL A 99 2.89 -11.76 -13.13
CA VAL A 99 3.02 -10.50 -13.84
C VAL A 99 1.95 -10.43 -14.91
N LYS A 100 1.25 -9.29 -14.99
CA LYS A 100 0.31 -8.96 -16.06
C LYS A 100 0.78 -7.67 -16.70
N VAL A 101 1.36 -7.79 -17.88
CA VAL A 101 1.91 -6.68 -18.65
C VAL A 101 0.80 -5.99 -19.44
N ASP A 102 0.94 -4.67 -19.59
CA ASP A 102 0.16 -3.89 -20.55
C ASP A 102 0.78 -4.03 -21.94
N TYR A 103 0.18 -4.87 -22.78
CA TYR A 103 0.63 -5.12 -24.16
C TYR A 103 0.49 -3.92 -25.10
N THR A 104 -0.16 -2.84 -24.66
CA THR A 104 -0.28 -1.61 -25.45
C THR A 104 0.96 -0.72 -25.36
N ALA A 105 1.84 -0.98 -24.39
CA ALA A 105 3.11 -0.29 -24.27
C ALA A 105 4.13 -0.92 -25.23
N GLU A 106 4.78 -0.10 -26.06
CA GLU A 106 5.81 -0.54 -27.01
C GLU A 106 6.94 -1.31 -26.32
N ASN A 107 7.39 -0.80 -25.17
CA ASN A 107 8.48 -1.39 -24.39
C ASN A 107 8.03 -2.36 -23.29
N MET A 108 6.73 -2.67 -23.22
CA MET A 108 6.16 -3.52 -22.15
C MET A 108 6.50 -3.02 -20.72
N ASP A 109 6.69 -1.71 -20.57
CA ASP A 109 7.22 -1.03 -19.38
C ASP A 109 6.13 -0.66 -18.35
N HIS A 110 4.93 -1.21 -18.51
CA HIS A 110 3.77 -0.99 -17.66
C HIS A 110 3.00 -2.30 -17.40
N GLY A 111 2.32 -2.37 -16.25
CA GLY A 111 1.51 -3.52 -15.88
C GLY A 111 1.24 -3.61 -14.37
N LYS A 112 0.69 -4.76 -13.98
CA LYS A 112 0.45 -5.17 -12.60
C LYS A 112 1.27 -6.40 -12.25
N ALA A 113 1.87 -6.40 -11.06
CA ALA A 113 2.62 -7.54 -10.55
C ALA A 113 2.02 -8.00 -9.23
N TRP A 114 2.18 -9.29 -8.92
CA TRP A 114 1.84 -9.88 -7.64
C TRP A 114 3.03 -10.66 -7.09
N GLY A 115 3.14 -10.72 -5.78
CA GLY A 115 4.25 -11.39 -5.13
C GLY A 115 4.07 -11.55 -3.63
N PHE A 116 5.07 -12.18 -3.00
CA PHE A 116 5.20 -12.22 -1.55
C PHE A 116 5.99 -11.00 -1.09
N LEU A 117 5.49 -10.31 -0.07
CA LEU A 117 6.20 -9.21 0.58
C LEU A 117 6.98 -9.75 1.77
N THR A 118 8.28 -9.48 1.79
CA THR A 118 9.06 -9.52 3.02
C THR A 118 9.33 -8.07 3.42
N PHE A 119 8.74 -7.61 4.52
CA PHE A 119 8.92 -6.24 5.01
C PHE A 119 9.65 -6.28 6.35
N LYS A 120 10.82 -5.64 6.42
CA LYS A 120 11.69 -5.64 7.61
C LYS A 120 11.98 -7.05 8.16
N GLY A 121 12.31 -7.98 7.27
CA GLY A 121 12.54 -9.38 7.62
C GLY A 121 11.29 -10.21 7.94
N LYS A 122 10.10 -9.61 8.09
CA LYS A 122 8.86 -10.34 8.29
C LYS A 122 8.27 -10.76 6.94
N LYS A 123 8.29 -12.06 6.66
CA LYS A 123 7.71 -12.64 5.45
C LYS A 123 6.20 -12.77 5.57
N GLU A 124 5.48 -12.22 4.61
CA GLU A 124 4.05 -12.47 4.43
C GLU A 124 3.82 -13.74 3.60
N ASN A 125 2.88 -14.57 4.04
CA ASN A 125 2.53 -15.83 3.36
C ASN A 125 1.48 -15.66 2.25
N GLU A 126 0.89 -14.47 2.14
CA GLU A 126 -0.14 -14.19 1.14
C GLU A 126 0.46 -13.49 -0.08
N VAL A 127 0.00 -13.89 -1.27
CA VAL A 127 0.35 -13.21 -2.50
C VAL A 127 -0.46 -11.93 -2.60
N LYS A 128 0.20 -10.78 -2.57
CA LYS A 128 -0.43 -9.46 -2.67
C LYS A 128 -0.10 -8.78 -4.00
N GLU A 129 -0.97 -7.86 -4.43
CA GLU A 129 -0.65 -6.96 -5.54
C GLU A 129 0.49 -6.04 -5.11
N VAL A 130 1.51 -5.98 -5.95
CA VAL A 130 2.66 -5.10 -5.71
C VAL A 130 2.18 -3.67 -5.89
N ASP A 131 2.21 -2.88 -4.82
CA ASP A 131 1.88 -1.46 -4.89
C ASP A 131 2.98 -0.65 -5.59
N LYS A 132 2.64 0.55 -6.08
CA LYS A 132 3.61 1.55 -6.59
C LYS A 132 4.57 1.01 -7.67
N VAL A 133 4.11 0.07 -8.48
CA VAL A 133 4.84 -0.49 -9.63
C VAL A 133 5.40 0.60 -10.55
N MET A 134 4.61 1.66 -10.77
CA MET A 134 4.92 2.76 -11.69
C MET A 134 5.95 3.76 -11.14
N TYR A 135 6.44 3.59 -9.91
CA TYR A 135 7.43 4.49 -9.32
C TYR A 135 8.81 4.15 -9.88
N HIS A 136 9.66 5.16 -10.04
CA HIS A 136 11.07 5.01 -10.39
C HIS A 136 11.86 4.83 -9.09
N ASP A 137 11.76 3.64 -8.50
CA ASP A 137 12.36 3.34 -7.19
C ASP A 137 12.83 1.89 -7.13
N TRP A 138 12.64 1.11 -8.21
CA TRP A 138 12.81 -0.33 -8.17
C TRP A 138 14.21 -0.75 -8.58
N ARG A 139 14.76 -1.69 -7.79
CA ARG A 139 16.07 -2.31 -8.04
C ARG A 139 15.95 -3.83 -7.98
N LEU A 140 16.64 -4.51 -8.88
CA LEU A 140 16.74 -5.97 -8.88
C LEU A 140 17.80 -6.42 -7.88
N ILE A 141 17.48 -7.41 -7.05
CA ILE A 141 18.48 -8.08 -6.22
C ILE A 141 19.21 -9.14 -7.07
N PRO A 142 20.54 -9.07 -7.23
CA PRO A 142 21.31 -10.09 -7.93
C PRO A 142 21.22 -11.45 -7.25
N LYS A 143 21.20 -12.54 -8.03
CA LYS A 143 21.02 -13.92 -7.52
C LYS A 143 22.00 -14.32 -6.42
N HIS A 144 23.23 -13.86 -6.49
CA HIS A 144 24.26 -14.20 -5.50
C HIS A 144 24.04 -13.50 -4.15
N MET A 145 23.35 -12.35 -4.13
CA MET A 145 22.99 -11.65 -2.90
C MET A 145 21.67 -12.15 -2.32
N GLU A 146 20.83 -12.82 -3.13
CA GLU A 146 19.49 -13.27 -2.71
C GLU A 146 19.48 -14.12 -1.44
N GLN A 147 20.53 -14.93 -1.19
CA GLN A 147 20.64 -15.73 0.02
C GLN A 147 20.85 -14.86 1.27
N GLN A 148 21.75 -13.87 1.18
CA GLN A 148 22.02 -12.94 2.29
C GLN A 148 20.76 -12.18 2.73
N PHE A 149 19.88 -11.82 1.79
CA PHE A 149 18.60 -11.17 2.10
C PHE A 149 17.57 -12.12 2.74
N LYS A 150 17.70 -13.43 2.53
CA LYS A 150 16.82 -14.46 3.11
C LYS A 150 17.26 -14.92 4.49
N ASP A 151 18.56 -14.93 4.73
CA ASP A 151 19.16 -15.44 5.98
C ASP A 151 19.01 -14.47 7.17
N PHE A 152 18.27 -13.37 6.98
CA PHE A 152 18.02 -12.40 8.06
C PHE A 152 17.02 -12.94 9.08
N GLU A 153 17.50 -13.11 10.30
CA GLU A 153 16.64 -13.39 11.45
C GLU A 153 16.04 -12.08 11.99
N PRO A 154 14.70 -11.93 11.98
CA PRO A 154 14.08 -10.76 12.54
C PRO A 154 14.35 -10.71 14.04
N LEU A 155 14.78 -9.54 14.53
CA LEU A 155 14.89 -9.29 15.97
C LEU A 155 13.54 -9.59 16.64
N PRO A 156 13.57 -10.22 17.84
CA PRO A 156 12.34 -10.52 18.57
C PRO A 156 11.56 -9.23 18.81
N GLU A 157 10.22 -9.33 18.73
CA GLU A 157 9.37 -8.17 18.98
C GLU A 157 9.65 -7.60 20.37
N PRO A 158 9.83 -6.27 20.50
CA PRO A 158 10.13 -5.69 21.79
C PRO A 158 9.01 -6.01 22.78
N PRO A 159 9.33 -6.24 24.07
CA PRO A 159 8.33 -6.56 25.07
C PRO A 159 7.28 -5.45 25.16
N VAL A 160 6.05 -5.83 25.51
CA VAL A 160 4.93 -4.89 25.65
C VAL A 160 5.31 -3.80 26.66
N ARG A 161 5.44 -2.57 26.17
CA ARG A 161 5.74 -1.41 27.01
C ARG A 161 4.47 -0.96 27.73
N SER A 162 4.52 -0.85 29.05
CA SER A 162 3.45 -0.27 29.84
C SER A 162 3.72 1.21 30.10
N VAL A 163 2.70 2.05 30.02
CA VAL A 163 2.80 3.50 30.23
C VAL A 163 1.79 3.91 31.30
N PRO A 164 2.11 4.87 32.19
CA PRO A 164 1.15 5.36 33.17
C PRO A 164 -0.10 5.94 32.48
N TYR A 165 -1.26 5.77 33.12
CA TYR A 165 -2.48 6.44 32.66
C TYR A 165 -2.34 7.97 32.77
N PRO A 166 -3.01 8.73 31.88
CA PRO A 166 -3.02 10.19 31.97
C PRO A 166 -3.61 10.66 33.31
N PRO A 167 -3.24 11.86 33.81
CA PRO A 167 -3.44 12.27 35.19
C PRO A 167 -4.89 12.14 35.70
N LEU A 168 -5.87 12.53 34.88
CA LEU A 168 -7.28 12.47 35.24
C LEU A 168 -7.78 11.03 35.38
N LEU A 169 -7.48 10.16 34.40
CA LEU A 169 -7.88 8.76 34.45
C LEU A 169 -7.19 8.02 35.59
N ARG A 170 -5.91 8.30 35.84
CA ARG A 170 -5.18 7.80 37.00
C ARG A 170 -5.90 8.16 38.30
N ALA A 171 -6.26 9.43 38.48
CA ALA A 171 -6.98 9.90 39.67
C ALA A 171 -8.37 9.24 39.83
N MET A 172 -9.14 9.11 38.74
CA MET A 172 -10.44 8.45 38.75
C MET A 172 -10.34 6.96 39.13
N MET A 173 -9.36 6.23 38.57
CA MET A 173 -9.15 4.83 38.89
C MET A 173 -8.72 4.63 40.35
N LEU A 174 -7.85 5.50 40.87
CA LEU A 174 -7.47 5.46 42.28
C LEU A 174 -8.65 5.77 43.21
N ALA A 175 -9.52 6.72 42.83
CA ALA A 175 -10.73 7.02 43.59
C ALA A 175 -11.72 5.84 43.62
N GLN A 176 -11.96 5.19 42.47
CA GLN A 176 -12.84 4.00 42.39
C GLN A 176 -12.32 2.80 43.18
N ARG A 177 -10.99 2.60 43.22
CA ARG A 177 -10.38 1.49 43.99
C ARG A 177 -10.53 1.71 45.51
N LYS A 178 -10.43 2.96 45.96
CA LYS A 178 -10.64 3.33 47.37
C LYS A 178 -12.08 3.11 47.81
N THR A 179 -13.07 3.38 46.96
CA THR A 179 -14.49 3.09 47.27
C THR A 179 -14.83 1.60 47.21
N GLY A 180 -14.11 0.80 46.42
CA GLY A 180 -14.30 -0.65 46.29
C GLY A 180 -13.57 -1.52 47.32
N GLY A 181 -12.88 -0.93 48.31
CA GLY A 181 -12.24 -1.67 49.41
C GLY A 181 -10.93 -2.39 49.09
N SER A 182 -10.31 -2.13 47.93
CA SER A 182 -9.02 -2.74 47.55
C SER A 182 -7.84 -1.93 48.10
N THR A 183 -6.96 -2.57 48.88
CA THR A 183 -5.79 -1.96 49.56
C THR A 183 -4.49 -2.03 48.74
N VAL A 184 -4.56 -2.44 47.48
CA VAL A 184 -3.37 -2.64 46.64
C VAL A 184 -2.85 -1.30 46.09
N VAL A 185 -1.64 -0.93 46.50
CA VAL A 185 -0.90 0.29 46.11
C VAL A 185 -0.08 0.05 44.84
N GLU A 186 -0.69 -0.55 43.81
CA GLU A 186 -0.02 -0.69 42.52
C GLU A 186 -0.49 0.43 41.57
N GLU A 187 0.48 1.13 40.99
CA GLU A 187 0.20 2.17 40.02
C GLU A 187 -0.52 1.55 38.80
N PRO A 188 -1.71 2.05 38.43
CA PRO A 188 -2.36 1.57 37.22
C PRO A 188 -1.49 1.95 36.02
N ALA A 189 -1.08 0.94 35.27
CA ALA A 189 -0.32 1.09 34.02
C ALA A 189 -1.14 0.56 32.85
N LEU A 190 -1.16 1.31 31.75
CA LEU A 190 -1.79 0.93 30.50
C LEU A 190 -0.79 0.09 29.68
N PRO A 191 -1.04 -1.20 29.44
CA PRO A 191 -0.21 -1.98 28.53
C PRO A 191 -0.41 -1.47 27.09
N LEU A 192 0.66 -1.05 26.42
CA LEU A 192 0.58 -0.60 25.01
C LEU A 192 0.51 -1.76 24.02
N LYS A 193 -0.02 -2.92 24.42
CA LYS A 193 -0.24 -4.02 23.49
C LYS A 193 -1.37 -3.62 22.54
N ARG A 194 -1.04 -3.35 21.29
CA ARG A 194 -2.03 -3.12 20.24
C ARG A 194 -2.47 -4.48 19.71
N ASP A 195 -3.59 -4.99 20.18
CA ASP A 195 -4.18 -6.22 19.63
C ASP A 195 -4.66 -6.02 18.17
N VAL A 196 -4.90 -4.76 17.78
CA VAL A 196 -5.24 -4.38 16.40
C VAL A 196 -4.18 -3.44 15.86
N VAL A 197 -3.44 -3.92 14.85
CA VAL A 197 -2.60 -3.05 14.04
C VAL A 197 -3.51 -2.24 13.12
N LEU A 198 -3.90 -1.05 13.59
CA LEU A 198 -4.56 -0.03 12.78
C LEU A 198 -3.58 0.55 11.76
N ASN A 199 -3.15 -0.28 10.80
CA ASN A 199 -2.28 0.14 9.71
C ASN A 199 -3.05 1.07 8.76
N LYS A 200 -2.34 1.89 8.00
CA LYS A 200 -2.91 2.73 6.93
C LYS A 200 -3.78 1.90 5.97
N ASP A 201 -3.39 0.64 5.73
CA ASP A 201 -4.15 -0.30 4.89
C ASP A 201 -5.44 -0.82 5.54
N TYR A 202 -5.53 -0.85 6.88
CA TYR A 202 -6.77 -1.14 7.60
C TYR A 202 -7.77 0.01 7.37
N PHE A 203 -7.33 1.25 7.55
CA PHE A 203 -8.18 2.43 7.29
C PHE A 203 -8.55 2.56 5.81
N ARG A 204 -7.63 2.25 4.90
CA ARG A 204 -7.90 2.27 3.46
C ARG A 204 -8.94 1.24 3.06
N ARG A 205 -8.85 0.01 3.57
CA ARG A 205 -9.90 -1.01 3.37
C ARG A 205 -11.22 -0.58 3.97
N GLN A 206 -11.21 0.02 5.16
CA GLN A 206 -12.43 0.52 5.79
C GLN A 206 -13.05 1.68 4.99
N GLU A 207 -12.25 2.58 4.43
CA GLU A 207 -12.71 3.64 3.52
C GLU A 207 -13.24 3.08 2.20
N GLU A 208 -12.59 2.08 1.62
CA GLU A 208 -13.05 1.40 0.40
C GLU A 208 -14.36 0.66 0.65
N GLU A 209 -14.49 -0.05 1.77
CA GLU A 209 -15.74 -0.67 2.20
C GLU A 209 -16.82 0.38 2.47
N ARG A 210 -16.50 1.50 3.12
CA ARG A 210 -17.45 2.59 3.33
C ARG A 210 -17.88 3.21 2.01
N ARG A 211 -16.97 3.48 1.07
CA ARG A 211 -17.30 3.96 -0.28
C ARG A 211 -18.09 2.95 -1.12
N SER A 212 -17.91 1.65 -0.86
CA SER A 212 -18.71 0.61 -1.49
C SER A 212 -20.13 0.52 -0.92
N LYS A 213 -20.30 0.80 0.38
CA LYS A 213 -21.59 0.79 1.11
C LYS A 213 -22.35 2.10 0.94
N GLU A 214 -21.67 3.24 1.09
CA GLU A 214 -22.10 4.58 0.72
C GLU A 214 -21.88 4.73 -0.79
N GLY A 215 -22.70 4.05 -1.59
CA GLY A 215 -22.66 4.17 -3.05
C GLY A 215 -22.55 5.64 -3.44
N THR A 216 -21.56 5.96 -4.28
CA THR A 216 -21.10 7.32 -4.58
C THR A 216 -22.27 8.29 -4.69
N ALA A 217 -22.44 9.15 -3.67
CA ALA A 217 -23.33 10.29 -3.77
C ALA A 217 -22.73 11.23 -4.81
N VAL A 218 -23.42 11.31 -5.95
CA VAL A 218 -23.12 12.22 -7.07
C VAL A 218 -23.17 13.66 -6.57
#